data_AF-A0A484YZA0-F1
#
_entry.id   AF-A0A484YZA0-F1
#
_cell.length_a   1.000
_cell.length_b   1.000
_cell.length_c   1.000
_cell.angle_alpha   90.00
_cell.angle_beta   90.00
_cell.angle_gamma   90.00
#
_symmetry.space_group_name_H-M   'P 1'
#
loop_
_entity.id
_entity.type
_entity.pdbx_description
1 polymer ?
#
loop_
_entity_poly.entity_id
_entity_poly.type
_entity_poly.pdbx_seq_one_letter_code
_entity_poly.pdbx_strand_id
1 'polypeptide(L)' 'MVFIRPTILRDGMAADGVSQRKYNYMRAEQIYRDEQGLSLMPHTAQPILPAQNQALPPEVRAFLNAGRTR' A
#
# COMPACT_ATOMS: atom_id res chain seq x y z
N MET A 1 -25.14 18.64 -15.90
CA MET A 1 -24.81 17.57 -16.87
C MET A 1 -24.13 16.43 -16.11
N VAL A 2 -24.35 15.18 -16.50
CA VAL A 2 -23.80 13.99 -15.83
C VAL A 2 -22.95 13.21 -16.83
N PHE A 3 -21.74 12.81 -16.45
CA PHE A 3 -20.78 12.12 -17.32
C PHE A 3 -20.41 10.75 -16.75
N ILE A 4 -20.06 9.81 -17.64
CA ILE A 4 -19.61 8.46 -17.29
C ILE A 4 -18.43 8.04 -18.16
N ARG A 5 -17.48 7.29 -17.58
CA ARG A 5 -16.32 6.70 -18.28
C ARG A 5 -16.21 5.20 -17.95
N PRO A 6 -16.77 4.30 -18.78
CA PRO A 6 -16.60 2.87 -18.58
C PRO A 6 -15.19 2.40 -18.96
N THR A 7 -14.72 1.32 -18.34
CA THR A 7 -13.44 0.68 -18.68
C THR A 7 -13.59 -0.84 -18.50
N ILE A 8 -13.37 -1.61 -19.57
CA ILE A 8 -13.51 -3.07 -19.57
C ILE A 8 -12.16 -3.68 -19.19
N LEU A 9 -12.14 -4.48 -18.13
CA LEU A 9 -10.96 -5.20 -17.66
C LEU A 9 -11.05 -6.63 -18.21
N ARG A 10 -10.21 -6.96 -19.19
CA ARG A 10 -10.30 -8.22 -19.95
C ARG A 10 -9.46 -9.35 -19.36
N ASP A 11 -8.40 -9.01 -18.64
CA ASP A 11 -7.47 -9.96 -18.03
C ASP A 11 -7.08 -9.53 -16.61
N GLY A 12 -6.40 -10.44 -15.90
CA GLY A 12 -5.97 -10.22 -14.52
C GLY A 12 -4.94 -9.10 -14.38
N MET A 13 -4.07 -8.89 -15.38
CA MET A 13 -3.05 -7.83 -15.35
C MET A 13 -3.69 -6.44 -15.46
N ALA A 14 -4.68 -6.27 -16.32
CA ALA A 14 -5.45 -5.05 -16.47
C ALA A 14 -6.25 -4.76 -15.19
N ALA A 15 -6.83 -5.80 -14.58
CA ALA A 15 -7.56 -5.67 -13.32
C ALA A 15 -6.65 -5.27 -12.16
N ASP A 16 -5.48 -5.90 -12.05
CA ASP A 16 -4.49 -5.58 -11.04
C ASP A 16 -3.96 -4.15 -11.22
N GLY A 17 -3.56 -3.76 -12.43
CA GLY A 17 -3.05 -2.41 -12.70
C GLY A 17 -4.04 -1.28 -12.38
N VAL A 18 -5.34 -1.46 -12.64
CA VAL A 18 -6.37 -0.47 -12.28
C VAL A 18 -6.60 -0.42 -10.77
N SER A 19 -6.67 -1.58 -10.13
CA SER A 19 -6.94 -1.69 -8.69
C SER A 19 -5.75 -1.19 -7.87
N GLN A 20 -4.53 -1.63 -8.22
CA GLN A 20 -3.27 -1.22 -7.61
C GLN A 20 -3.05 0.29 -7.69
N ARG A 21 -3.31 0.91 -8.85
CA ARG A 21 -3.17 2.38 -8.99
C ARG A 21 -4.10 3.14 -8.04
N LYS A 22 -5.37 2.72 -7.94
CA LYS A 22 -6.33 3.36 -7.03
C LYS A 22 -5.98 3.11 -5.56
N TYR A 23 -5.55 1.89 -5.24
CA TYR A 23 -5.09 1.52 -3.91
C TYR A 23 -3.89 2.36 -3.46
N ASN A 24 -2.87 2.46 -4.31
CA ASN A 24 -1.66 3.23 -4.03
C ASN A 24 -1.95 4.73 -3.90
N TYR A 25 -2.89 5.26 -4.69
CA TYR A 25 -3.34 6.65 -4.53
C TYR A 25 -3.96 6.90 -3.14
N MET A 26 -4.90 6.06 -2.70
CA MET A 26 -5.49 6.19 -1.36
C MET A 26 -4.45 6.03 -0.25
N ARG A 27 -3.50 5.10 -0.42
CA ARG A 27 -2.41 4.88 0.54
C ARG A 27 -1.49 6.10 0.64
N ALA A 28 -1.12 6.70 -0.48
CA ALA A 28 -0.29 7.91 -0.49
C ALA A 28 -0.97 9.08 0.23
N GLU A 29 -2.27 9.27 0.00
CA GLU A 29 -3.07 10.27 0.72
C GLU A 29 -3.10 10.01 2.24
N GLN A 30 -3.19 8.74 2.66
CA GLN A 30 -3.15 8.39 4.09
C GLN A 30 -1.79 8.66 4.71
N ILE A 31 -0.70 8.35 4.01
CA ILE A 31 0.67 8.67 4.47
C ILE A 31 0.82 10.18 4.62
N TYR A 32 0.39 10.96 3.63
CA TYR A 32 0.44 12.41 3.69
C TYR A 32 -0.36 12.99 4.87
N ARG A 33 -1.54 12.43 5.17
CA ARG A 33 -2.35 12.83 6.33
C ARG A 33 -1.75 12.40 7.66
N ASP A 34 -1.10 11.24 7.71
CA ASP A 34 -0.41 10.77 8.90
C ASP A 34 0.81 11.66 9.21
N GLU A 35 1.56 12.08 8.18
CA GLU A 35 2.67 13.04 8.29
C GLU A 35 2.20 14.41 8.84
N GLN A 36 0.98 14.84 8.51
CA GLN A 36 0.39 16.05 9.10
C GLN A 36 -0.04 15.87 10.56
N GLY A 37 -0.26 14.63 11.00
CA GLY A 37 -0.67 14.29 12.36
C GLY A 37 -2.10 14.73 12.70
N LEU A 38 -2.56 14.35 13.90
CA LEU A 38 -3.84 14.80 14.46
C LEU A 38 -3.61 15.97 15.42
N SER A 39 -4.22 17.12 15.13
CA SER A 39 -3.99 18.35 15.90
C SER A 39 -4.20 18.22 17.41
N LEU A 40 -5.22 17.46 17.83
CA LEU A 40 -5.54 17.24 19.25
C LEU A 40 -4.99 15.93 19.81
N MET A 41 -4.35 15.11 18.97
CA MET A 41 -3.82 13.78 19.33
C MET A 41 -2.48 13.52 18.61
N PRO A 42 -1.43 14.30 18.88
CA PRO A 42 -0.19 14.29 18.09
C PRO A 42 0.62 12.98 18.17
N HIS A 43 0.34 12.13 19.17
CA HIS A 43 1.01 10.85 19.37
C HIS A 43 0.19 9.65 18.88
N THR A 44 -0.95 9.90 18.24
CA THR A 44 -1.82 8.84 17.74
C THR A 44 -1.52 8.59 16.26
N ALA A 45 -1.06 7.38 15.96
CA ALA A 45 -0.85 6.94 14.59
C ALA A 45 -2.20 6.75 13.87
N GLN A 46 -2.29 7.24 12.64
CA GLN A 46 -3.48 7.04 11.81
C GLN A 46 -3.41 5.68 11.10
N PRO A 47 -4.57 5.03 10.82
CA PRO A 47 -4.58 3.79 10.06
C PRO A 47 -4.18 4.04 8.60
N ILE A 48 -3.12 3.37 8.15
CA ILE A 48 -2.62 3.43 6.77
C ILE A 48 -2.79 2.05 6.12
N LEU A 49 -3.18 2.05 4.85
CA LEU A 49 -3.24 0.86 4.03
C LEU A 49 -1.86 0.18 3.94
N PRO A 50 -1.77 -1.15 4.09
CA PRO A 50 -0.49 -1.86 4.00
C PRO A 50 0.16 -1.69 2.63
N ALA A 51 1.50 -1.73 2.58
CA ALA A 51 2.18 -1.77 1.29
C ALA A 51 1.88 -3.10 0.58
N GLN A 52 1.74 -3.08 -0.75
CA GLN A 52 1.69 -4.30 -1.55
C GLN A 52 3.09 -4.87 -1.75
N ASN A 53 3.20 -6.19 -1.97
CA ASN A 53 4.47 -6.89 -2.18
C ASN A 53 5.53 -6.59 -1.11
N GLN A 54 5.13 -6.61 0.16
CA GLN A 54 6.06 -6.39 1.27
C GLN A 54 7.18 -7.42 1.20
N ALA A 55 8.41 -6.92 1.25
CA ALA A 55 9.56 -7.79 1.45
C ALA A 55 9.39 -8.54 2.77
N LEU A 56 10.00 -9.73 2.83
CA LEU A 56 10.05 -10.49 4.07
C LEU A 56 10.55 -9.59 5.22
N PRO A 57 9.94 -9.69 6.42
CA PRO A 57 10.40 -8.94 7.57
C PRO A 57 11.91 -9.12 7.79
N PRO A 58 12.63 -8.10 8.30
CA PRO A 58 14.08 -8.16 8.48
C PRO A 58 14.54 -9.39 9.26
N GLU A 59 13.77 -9.80 10.28
CA GLU A 59 14.02 -10.97 11.12
C GLU A 59 13.97 -12.28 10.31
N VAL A 60 12.94 -12.45 9.47
CA VAL A 60 12.78 -13.63 8.60
C VAL A 60 13.90 -13.67 7.56
N ARG A 61 14.28 -12.52 7.00
CA ARG A 61 15.41 -12.42 6.05
C ARG A 61 16.73 -12.81 6.71
N ALA A 62 16.99 -12.35 7.93
CA ALA A 62 18.20 -12.67 8.68
C ALA A 62 18.30 -14.18 8.95
N PHE A 63 17.18 -14.81 9.33
CA PHE A 63 17.11 -16.27 9.54
C PHE A 63 17.43 -17.06 8.26
N LEU A 64 16.80 -16.72 7.13
CA LEU A 64 17.03 -17.40 5.85
C LEU A 64 18.48 -17.27 5.37
N ASN A 65 19.11 -16.12 5.61
CA ASN A 65 20.51 -15.89 5.25
C ASN A 65 21.47 -16.68 6.14
N ALA A 66 21.21 -16.76 7.45
CA ALA A 66 22.02 -17.52 8.40
C ALA A 66 21.98 -19.04 8.13
N GLY A 67 20.83 -19.56 7.70
CA GLY A 67 20.68 -20.97 7.29
C GLY A 67 21.33 -21.33 5.95
N ARG A 68 21.65 -20.34 5.11
CA ARG A 68 22.28 -20.52 3.79
C ARG A 68 23.81 -20.60 3.83
N THR A 69 24.41 -20.20 4.94
CA THR A 69 25.86 -20.16 5.17
C THR A 69 26.42 -21.43 5.85
N ARG A 70 25.65 -22.52 5.91
CA ARG A 70 26.09 -23.84 6.38
C ARG A 70 26.02 -24.87 5.26
#